data_AF-A0A3R6HRC9-F1
#
_entry.id   AF-A0A3R6HRC9-F1
#
_cell.length_a   1.000
_cell.length_b   1.000
_cell.length_c   1.000
_cell.angle_alpha   90.00
_cell.angle_beta   90.00
_cell.angle_gamma   90.00
#
_symmetry.space_group_name_H-M   'P 1'
#
loop_
_entity.id
_entity.type
_entity.pdbx_description
1 polymer ?
#
loop_
_entity_poly.entity_id
_entity_poly.type
_entity_poly.pdbx_seq_one_letter_code
_entity_poly.pdbx_strand_id
1 'polypeptide(L)'
;MKKKIKILIALIVGFALAMLLMSVAIYFGYTNAYSTDVNTLTVKILGIPIYELTKSGTEYIGKSIGVYMGAVCGICMALSVIAEELISKARHK
;
A
#
# COMPACT_ATOMS: atom_id res chain seq x y z
N MET A 1 11.78 4.79 25.69
CA MET A 1 12.39 5.06 24.37
C MET A 1 12.29 6.55 24.07
N LYS A 2 13.31 7.15 23.43
CA LYS A 2 13.27 8.56 23.00
C LYS A 2 12.13 8.78 21.98
N LYS A 3 11.43 9.92 22.03
CA LYS A 3 10.28 10.23 21.14
C LYS A 3 10.60 10.01 19.65
N LYS A 4 11.80 10.39 19.22
CA LYS A 4 12.29 10.19 17.84
C LYS A 4 12.32 8.72 17.41
N ILE A 5 12.69 7.80 18.32
CA ILE A 5 12.78 6.36 18.02
C ILE A 5 11.37 5.78 17.85
N LYS A 6 10.41 6.19 18.68
CA LYS A 6 9.01 5.75 18.55
C LYS A 6 8.40 6.15 17.20
N ILE A 7 8.60 7.41 16.80
CA ILE A 7 8.14 7.92 15.50
C ILE A 7 8.78 7.15 14.35
N LEU A 8 10.10 6.90 14.43
CA LEU A 8 10.81 6.12 13.41
C LEU A 8 10.24 4.69 13.27
N ILE A 9 9.97 4.02 14.40
CA ILE A 9 9.35 2.68 14.39
C ILE A 9 7.95 2.75 13.78
N ALA A 10 7.14 3.74 14.16
CA ALA A 10 5.79 3.92 13.62
C ALA A 10 5.80 4.15 12.10
N LEU A 11 6.76 4.93 11.59
CA LEU A 11 6.94 5.12 10.14
C LEU A 11 7.29 3.81 9.43
N ILE A 12 8.22 3.03 9.98
CA ILE A 12 8.62 1.73 9.39
C ILE A 12 7.44 0.77 9.39
N VAL A 13 6.66 0.71 10.48
CA VAL A 13 5.47 -0.13 10.58
C VAL A 13 4.40 0.29 9.57
N GLY A 14 4.14 1.58 9.43
CA GLY A 14 3.18 2.10 8.46
C GLY A 14 3.58 1.80 7.01
N PHE A 15 4.87 1.93 6.70
CA PHE A 15 5.41 1.56 5.40
C PHE A 15 5.29 0.06 5.12
N ALA A 16 5.67 -0.79 6.07
CA ALA A 16 5.57 -2.25 5.93
C ALA A 16 4.11 -2.70 5.74
N LEU A 17 3.17 -2.09 6.47
CA LEU A 17 1.75 -2.36 6.31
C LEU A 17 1.24 -1.94 4.92
N ALA A 18 1.66 -0.78 4.41
CA ALA A 18 1.31 -0.33 3.06
C ALA A 18 1.82 -1.32 1.99
N MET A 19 3.06 -1.78 2.12
CA MET A 19 3.66 -2.74 1.20
C MET A 19 2.90 -4.08 1.21
N LEU A 20 2.50 -4.57 2.38
CA LEU A 20 1.68 -5.78 2.49
C LEU A 20 0.32 -5.62 1.81
N LEU A 21 -0.39 -4.51 2.06
CA LEU A 21 -1.69 -4.23 1.44
C LEU A 21 -1.58 -4.14 -0.08
N MET A 22 -0.54 -3.47 -0.60
CA MET A 22 -0.28 -3.40 -2.03
C MET A 22 0.02 -4.76 -2.65
N SER A 23 0.81 -5.58 -1.97
CA SER A 23 1.17 -6.92 -2.45
C SER A 23 -0.08 -7.80 -2.60
N VAL A 24 -0.96 -7.78 -1.59
CA VAL A 24 -2.23 -8.53 -1.62
C VAL A 24 -3.14 -8.02 -2.74
N ALA A 25 -3.30 -6.71 -2.88
CA ALA A 25 -4.13 -6.12 -3.93
C ALA A 25 -3.62 -6.47 -5.33
N ILE A 26 -2.30 -6.41 -5.55
CA ILE A 26 -1.67 -6.76 -6.83
C ILE A 26 -1.87 -8.24 -7.13
N TYR A 27 -1.69 -9.13 -6.14
CA TYR A 27 -1.93 -10.57 -6.31
C TYR A 27 -3.36 -10.85 -6.79
N PHE A 28 -4.36 -10.32 -6.10
CA PHE A 28 -5.75 -10.45 -6.54
C PHE A 28 -6.01 -9.79 -7.88
N GLY A 29 -5.33 -8.68 -8.18
CA GLY A 29 -5.33 -8.06 -9.50
C GLY A 29 -4.91 -9.02 -10.59
N TYR A 30 -3.78 -9.71 -10.42
CA TYR A 30 -3.31 -10.73 -11.35
C TYR A 30 -4.30 -11.88 -11.49
N THR A 31 -4.77 -12.46 -10.38
CA THR A 31 -5.76 -13.55 -10.41
C THR A 31 -7.02 -13.13 -11.19
N ASN A 32 -7.51 -11.92 -10.97
CA ASN A 32 -8.70 -11.41 -11.65
C ASN A 32 -8.43 -11.16 -13.14
N ALA A 33 -7.27 -10.60 -13.49
CA ALA A 33 -6.88 -10.37 -14.88
C ALA A 33 -6.84 -11.69 -15.66
N TYR A 34 -6.19 -12.72 -15.12
CA TYR A 34 -6.17 -14.06 -15.73
C TYR A 34 -7.54 -14.72 -15.79
N SER A 35 -8.42 -14.47 -14.81
CA SER A 35 -9.76 -15.09 -14.78
C SER A 35 -10.74 -14.43 -15.75
N THR A 36 -10.59 -13.12 -16.01
CA THR A 36 -11.51 -12.35 -16.87
C THR A 36 -10.98 -12.16 -18.29
N ASP A 37 -9.72 -12.50 -18.53
CA ASP A 37 -9.02 -12.42 -19.82
C ASP A 37 -9.06 -11.04 -20.50
N VAL A 38 -9.11 -9.98 -19.71
CA VAL A 38 -9.19 -8.59 -20.19
C VAL A 38 -7.84 -8.09 -20.71
N ASN A 39 -7.84 -7.24 -21.74
CA ASN A 39 -6.59 -6.68 -22.27
C ASN A 39 -5.84 -5.78 -21.27
N THR A 40 -6.58 -5.08 -20.41
CA THR A 40 -6.01 -4.21 -19.38
C THR A 40 -6.84 -4.28 -18.10
N LEU A 41 -6.18 -4.29 -16.94
CA LEU A 41 -6.81 -4.23 -15.63
C LEU A 41 -6.03 -3.28 -14.71
N THR A 42 -6.72 -2.27 -14.19
CA THR A 42 -6.14 -1.38 -13.18
C THR A 42 -6.43 -1.91 -11.77
N VAL A 43 -5.38 -2.24 -11.03
CA VAL A 43 -5.47 -2.60 -9.62
C VAL A 43 -5.62 -1.34 -8.79
N LYS A 44 -6.68 -1.30 -7.97
CA LYS A 44 -7.01 -0.15 -7.13
C LYS A 44 -7.03 -0.55 -5.66
N ILE A 45 -6.56 0.35 -4.79
CA ILE A 45 -6.71 0.24 -3.34
C ILE A 45 -7.55 1.40 -2.87
N LEU A 46 -8.71 1.12 -2.27
CA LEU A 46 -9.64 2.16 -1.79
C LEU A 46 -9.97 3.21 -2.87
N GLY A 47 -10.06 2.77 -4.14
CA GLY A 47 -10.32 3.64 -5.30
C GLY A 47 -9.07 4.28 -5.93
N ILE A 48 -7.91 4.23 -5.27
CA ILE A 48 -6.65 4.78 -5.77
C ILE A 48 -5.99 3.75 -6.72
N PRO A 49 -5.72 4.10 -8.00
CA PRO A 49 -5.09 3.18 -8.95
C PRO A 49 -3.59 3.07 -8.69
N ILE A 50 -3.11 1.93 -8.21
CA ILE A 50 -1.71 1.75 -7.80
C ILE A 50 -0.88 1.00 -8.85
N TYR A 51 -1.54 0.21 -9.69
CA TYR A 51 -0.88 -0.73 -10.58
C TYR A 51 -1.74 -0.99 -11.81
N GLU A 52 -1.11 -1.13 -12.95
CA GLU A 52 -1.77 -1.46 -14.22
C GLU A 52 -1.23 -2.78 -14.74
N LEU A 53 -2.14 -3.69 -15.07
CA LEU A 53 -1.84 -4.98 -15.68
C LEU A 53 -2.27 -4.93 -17.13
N THR A 54 -1.34 -5.17 -18.04
CA THR A 54 -1.60 -5.19 -19.48
C THR A 54 -1.23 -6.55 -20.03
N LYS A 55 -2.16 -7.18 -20.76
CA LYS A 55 -1.92 -8.47 -21.39
C LYS A 55 -0.91 -8.33 -22.53
N SER A 56 0.12 -9.17 -22.51
CA SER A 56 1.16 -9.24 -23.52
C SER A 56 1.33 -10.70 -23.93
N GLY A 57 0.60 -11.10 -24.98
CA GLY A 57 0.52 -12.51 -25.40
C GLY A 57 -0.29 -13.33 -24.38
N THR A 58 0.38 -14.27 -23.70
CA THR A 58 -0.21 -15.16 -22.71
C THR A 58 -0.03 -14.70 -21.26
N GLU A 59 0.77 -13.65 -21.03
CA GLU A 59 1.11 -13.17 -19.69
C GLU A 59 0.63 -11.73 -19.46
N TYR A 60 0.47 -11.35 -18.19
CA TYR A 60 0.19 -9.97 -17.80
C TYR A 60 1.47 -9.26 -17.35
N ILE A 61 1.76 -8.12 -17.95
CA ILE A 61 2.85 -7.24 -17.56
C ILE A 61 2.31 -6.18 -16.61
N GLY A 62 2.97 -6.05 -15.46
CA GLY A 62 2.63 -5.08 -14.43
C GLY A 62 3.42 -3.78 -14.56
N LYS A 63 2.72 -2.65 -14.50
CA LYS A 63 3.32 -1.31 -14.44
C LYS A 63 2.83 -0.59 -13.18
N SER A 64 3.78 -0.18 -12.35
CA SER A 64 3.48 0.62 -11.16
C SER A 64 3.09 2.04 -11.53
N ILE A 65 2.12 2.59 -10.81
CA ILE A 65 1.79 4.02 -10.87
C ILE A 65 2.39 4.69 -9.64
N GLY A 66 3.67 5.05 -9.75
CA GLY A 66 4.52 5.42 -8.61
C GLY A 66 3.96 6.54 -7.73
N VAL A 67 3.30 7.55 -8.32
CA VAL A 67 2.67 8.65 -7.56
C VAL A 67 1.61 8.13 -6.59
N TYR A 68 0.75 7.23 -7.07
CA TYR A 68 -0.34 6.68 -6.26
C TYR A 68 0.16 5.65 -5.24
N MET A 69 1.14 4.82 -5.59
CA MET A 69 1.79 3.93 -4.62
C MET A 69 2.47 4.73 -3.51
N GLY A 70 3.16 5.83 -3.86
CA GLY A 70 3.75 6.76 -2.90
C GLY A 70 2.71 7.41 -1.99
N ALA A 71 1.55 7.81 -2.55
CA ALA A 71 0.45 8.37 -1.77
C ALA A 71 -0.11 7.37 -0.75
N VAL A 72 -0.35 6.12 -1.15
CA VAL A 72 -0.81 5.05 -0.25
C VAL A 72 0.19 4.83 0.89
N CYS A 73 1.49 4.74 0.58
CA CYS A 73 2.55 4.65 1.59
C CYS A 73 2.55 5.85 2.54
N GLY A 74 2.45 7.06 2.01
CA GLY A 74 2.41 8.29 2.80
C GLY A 74 1.23 8.34 3.77
N ILE A 75 0.04 7.96 3.31
CA ILE A 75 -1.17 7.89 4.13
C ILE A 75 -1.00 6.87 5.24
N CYS A 76 -0.54 5.65 4.94
CA CYS A 76 -0.32 4.62 5.95
C CYS A 76 0.72 5.06 7.00
N MET A 77 1.83 5.66 6.56
CA MET A 77 2.85 6.21 7.47
C MET A 77 2.29 7.32 8.38
N ALA A 78 1.52 8.25 7.83
CA ALA A 78 0.90 9.32 8.61
C ALA A 78 -0.09 8.76 9.65
N LEU A 79 -0.94 7.80 9.26
CA LEU A 79 -1.87 7.14 10.17
C LEU A 79 -1.14 6.39 11.29
N SER A 80 -0.04 5.70 10.98
CA SER A 80 0.76 5.01 12.00
C SER A 80 1.40 5.98 13.00
N VAL A 81 1.89 7.13 12.55
CA VAL A 81 2.44 8.17 13.45
C VAL A 81 1.33 8.76 14.33
N ILE A 82 0.16 9.07 13.77
CA ILE A 82 -0.98 9.59 14.53
C ILE A 82 -1.40 8.57 15.60
N ALA A 83 -1.53 7.28 15.22
CA ALA A 83 -1.86 6.21 16.16
C ALA A 83 -0.83 6.10 17.29
N GLU A 84 0.46 6.13 16.99
CA GLU A 84 1.53 6.08 17.99
C GLU A 84 1.50 7.31 18.93
N GLU A 85 1.23 8.52 18.41
CA GLU A 85 1.11 9.71 19.23
C GLU A 85 -0.12 9.64 20.16
N LEU A 86 -1.27 9.16 19.66
CA LEU A 86 -2.47 8.95 20.47
C LEU A 86 -2.24 7.93 21.58
N ILE A 87 -1.63 6.77 21.26
CA ILE A 87 -1.29 5.73 22.23
C ILE A 87 -0.29 6.28 23.26
N SER A 88 0.74 6.99 22.81
CA SER A 88 1.74 7.55 23.72
C SER A 88 1.15 8.61 24.63
N LYS A 89 0.15 9.37 24.18
CA LYS A 89 -0.56 10.35 25.02
C LYS A 89 -1.47 9.68 26.03
N ALA A 90 -2.19 8.62 25.63
CA ALA A 90 -3.03 7.83 26.52
C ALA A 90 -2.23 7.11 27.61
N ARG A 91 -1.00 6.66 27.31
CA ARG A 91 -0.13 5.94 28.24
C ARG A 91 0.62 6.85 29.24
N HIS A 92 0.63 8.15 28.98
CA HIS A 92 1.27 9.17 29.85
C HIS A 92 0.25 9.93 30.72
N LYS A 93 -1.03 9.56 30.66
CA LYS A 93 -2.09 9.99 31.57
C LYS A 93 -2.37 8.86 32.55
#